data_AF-A0A0S7Y990-F1
#
_entry.id   AF-A0A0S7Y990-F1
#
_cell.length_a   1.000
_cell.length_b   1.000
_cell.length_c   1.000
_cell.angle_alpha   90.00
_cell.angle_beta   90.00
_cell.angle_gamma   90.00
#
_symmetry.space_group_name_H-M   'P 1'
#
loop_
_entity.id
_entity.type
_entity.pdbx_description
1 polymer ?
#
loop_
_entity_poly.entity_id
_entity_poly.type
_entity_poly.pdbx_seq_one_letter_code
_entity_poly.pdbx_strand_id
1 'polypeptide(L)'
;MRIERGSVEKQYAWMYGSIIKFSPAGGAVWFPRDSANDAYAFEGEPTLPAEMPTVMVQTGYGEQGKIKPAELQGARWFRYGCSYILDMHPATSWRCHCTSTDFDVDGFGRCFYTDQGRFCVVVLDGAGNEIARFGSYGNQDACGEESFVLDPAGKFLRPRKADDPADLPRPLAGPDVPFNLFTGLAVTGGHVYVADGGHRRVVRLEKTYAAAAVCEVR
;
A
#
# COMPACT_ATOMS: atom_id res chain seq x y z
N MET A 1 6.05 -10.88 20.44
CA MET A 1 6.49 -9.55 20.91
C MET A 1 5.31 -8.82 21.52
N ARG A 2 5.44 -8.24 22.72
CA ARG A 2 4.36 -7.45 23.32
C ARG A 2 4.55 -5.99 22.91
N ILE A 3 3.72 -5.50 22.00
CA ILE A 3 3.72 -4.09 21.59
C ILE A 3 2.95 -3.29 22.65
N GLU A 4 3.49 -2.15 23.05
CA GLU A 4 2.85 -1.28 24.03
C GLU A 4 1.49 -0.78 23.52
N ARG A 5 0.51 -0.70 24.42
CA ARG A 5 -0.84 -0.27 24.06
C ARG A 5 -0.84 1.21 23.72
N GLY A 6 -1.36 1.54 22.53
CA GLY A 6 -1.45 2.94 22.08
C GLY A 6 -0.15 3.47 21.47
N SER A 7 0.90 2.65 21.40
CA SER A 7 2.15 3.04 20.78
C SER A 7 2.02 3.19 19.27
N VAL A 8 2.94 3.95 18.68
CA VAL A 8 3.01 4.16 17.23
C VAL A 8 3.30 2.86 16.50
N GLU A 9 4.13 2.00 17.07
CA GLU A 9 4.43 0.66 16.55
C GLU A 9 3.18 -0.20 16.50
N LYS A 10 2.30 -0.09 17.51
CA LYS A 10 1.03 -0.82 17.50
C LYS A 10 0.12 -0.36 16.37
N GLN A 11 0.09 0.96 16.12
CA GLN A 11 -0.67 1.51 15.01
C GLN A 11 -0.16 0.94 13.69
N TYR A 12 1.14 1.05 13.41
CA TYR A 12 1.75 0.50 12.19
C TYR A 12 1.60 -1.02 12.05
N ALA A 13 1.76 -1.77 13.13
CA ALA A 13 1.55 -3.21 13.12
C ALA A 13 0.09 -3.60 12.79
N TRP A 14 -0.86 -2.69 13.04
CA TRP A 14 -2.24 -2.83 12.60
C TRP A 14 -2.42 -2.38 11.14
N MET A 15 -1.80 -1.27 10.73
CA MET A 15 -1.99 -0.71 9.37
C MET A 15 -1.47 -1.60 8.24
N TYR A 16 -0.38 -2.33 8.49
CA TYR A 16 0.32 -3.06 7.46
C TYR A 16 -0.10 -4.52 7.39
N GLY A 17 -0.50 -4.94 6.20
CA GLY A 17 -0.65 -6.31 5.79
C GLY A 17 0.46 -6.74 4.82
N SER A 18 0.14 -7.76 4.03
CA SER A 18 1.06 -8.33 3.04
C SER A 18 0.30 -8.71 1.78
N ILE A 19 0.99 -8.69 0.64
CA ILE A 19 0.55 -9.37 -0.57
C ILE A 19 1.14 -10.77 -0.56
N ILE A 20 0.32 -11.78 -0.84
CA ILE A 20 0.72 -13.19 -0.84
C ILE A 20 0.32 -13.80 -2.18
N LYS A 21 1.25 -14.50 -2.83
CA LYS A 21 0.98 -15.22 -4.08
C LYS A 21 1.01 -16.73 -3.85
N PHE A 22 -0.08 -17.38 -4.22
CA PHE A 22 -0.19 -18.84 -4.26
C PHE A 22 -0.10 -19.37 -5.69
N SER A 23 0.16 -20.67 -5.80
CA SER A 23 -0.05 -21.39 -7.07
C SER A 23 -1.54 -21.73 -7.23
N PRO A 24 -1.98 -22.24 -8.40
CA PRO A 24 -3.34 -22.77 -8.55
C PRO A 24 -3.71 -23.89 -7.56
N ALA A 25 -2.72 -24.57 -6.98
CA ALA A 25 -2.96 -25.56 -5.92
C ALA A 25 -3.36 -24.92 -4.57
N GLY A 26 -3.38 -23.59 -4.49
CA GLY A 26 -3.78 -22.84 -3.31
C GLY A 26 -2.66 -22.67 -2.28
N GLY A 27 -3.07 -22.29 -1.08
CA GLY A 27 -2.25 -22.11 0.11
C GLY A 27 -3.05 -21.42 1.20
N ALA A 28 -2.49 -21.31 2.41
CA ALA A 28 -3.22 -20.81 3.57
C ALA A 28 -2.29 -20.07 4.54
N VAL A 29 -2.89 -19.12 5.28
CA VAL A 29 -2.33 -18.61 6.53
C VAL A 29 -3.08 -19.29 7.67
N TRP A 30 -2.40 -20.18 8.37
CA TRP A 30 -2.93 -20.92 9.52
C TRP A 30 -2.85 -20.05 10.77
N PHE A 31 -3.91 -19.30 11.03
CA PHE A 31 -4.01 -18.47 12.22
C PHE A 31 -4.15 -19.31 13.49
N PRO A 32 -3.53 -18.91 14.61
CA PRO A 32 -3.71 -19.60 15.88
C PRO A 32 -5.16 -19.43 16.36
N ARG A 33 -5.84 -20.56 16.62
CA ARG A 33 -7.18 -20.58 17.22
C ARG A 33 -7.09 -20.11 18.66
N ASP A 34 -7.79 -19.04 19.00
CA ASP A 34 -7.70 -18.43 20.33
C ASP A 34 -8.98 -18.51 21.16
N SER A 35 -10.05 -19.01 20.55
CA SER A 35 -11.28 -19.36 21.23
C SER A 35 -11.91 -20.60 20.58
N ALA A 36 -12.66 -21.36 21.38
CA ALA A 36 -13.45 -22.47 20.87
C ALA A 36 -14.62 -21.99 19.99
N ASN A 37 -15.07 -20.76 20.22
CA ASN A 37 -16.25 -20.15 19.59
C ASN A 37 -15.87 -19.31 18.37
N ASP A 38 -15.49 -20.00 17.29
CA ASP A 38 -15.47 -19.37 15.97
C ASP A 38 -16.89 -19.46 15.37
N ALA A 39 -17.58 -18.33 15.31
CA ALA A 39 -18.95 -18.24 14.79
C ALA A 39 -19.05 -18.62 13.31
N TYR A 40 -17.92 -18.68 12.60
CA TYR A 40 -17.81 -19.03 11.19
C TYR A 40 -16.84 -20.18 10.97
N ALA A 41 -16.70 -21.08 11.96
CA ALA A 41 -15.84 -22.24 11.83
C ALA A 41 -16.17 -23.04 10.57
N PHE A 42 -15.14 -23.43 9.83
CA PHE A 42 -15.30 -24.39 8.75
C PHE A 42 -15.69 -25.75 9.33
N GLU A 43 -16.81 -26.32 8.84
CA GLU A 43 -17.24 -27.66 9.20
C GLU A 43 -16.39 -28.70 8.46
N GLY A 44 -15.29 -29.12 9.09
CA GLY A 44 -14.36 -30.11 8.56
C GLY A 44 -12.91 -29.81 8.96
N GLU A 45 -11.99 -30.61 8.43
CA GLU A 45 -10.55 -30.34 8.55
C GLU A 45 -10.08 -29.64 7.27
N PRO A 46 -9.65 -28.37 7.31
CA PRO A 46 -9.07 -27.72 6.16
C PRO A 46 -7.72 -28.38 5.85
N THR A 47 -7.62 -29.08 4.72
CA THR A 47 -6.40 -29.79 4.33
C THR A 47 -5.75 -29.14 3.10
N LEU A 48 -4.45 -28.87 3.21
CA LEU A 48 -3.57 -28.63 2.08
C LEU A 48 -2.59 -29.80 1.95
N PRO A 49 -2.04 -30.07 0.75
CA PRO A 49 -0.98 -31.06 0.59
C PRO A 49 0.19 -30.77 1.54
N ALA A 50 0.57 -31.78 2.34
CA ALA A 50 1.55 -31.62 3.42
C ALA A 50 2.96 -31.28 2.90
N GLU A 51 3.26 -31.64 1.65
CA GLU A 51 4.51 -31.34 0.96
C GLU A 51 4.68 -29.87 0.55
N MET A 52 3.63 -29.04 0.69
CA MET A 52 3.74 -27.62 0.40
C MET A 52 4.69 -26.92 1.38
N PRO A 53 5.54 -26.00 0.91
CA PRO A 53 6.48 -25.29 1.78
C PRO A 53 5.74 -24.45 2.81
N THR A 54 6.23 -24.47 4.04
CA THR A 54 5.73 -23.66 5.15
C THR A 54 6.75 -22.63 5.59
N VAL A 55 6.27 -21.48 6.07
CA VAL A 55 7.09 -20.44 6.69
C VAL A 55 6.33 -19.80 7.85
N MET A 56 7.02 -19.56 8.95
CA MET A 56 6.45 -18.84 10.09
C MET A 56 6.33 -17.36 9.78
N VAL A 57 5.12 -16.81 9.95
CA VAL A 57 4.81 -15.39 9.74
C VAL A 57 4.24 -14.76 11.00
N GLN A 58 4.30 -13.43 11.06
CA GLN A 58 3.66 -12.66 12.11
C GLN A 58 2.31 -12.15 11.62
N THR A 59 1.27 -12.40 12.41
CA THR A 59 -0.10 -11.96 12.09
C THR A 59 -0.64 -11.05 13.17
N GLY A 60 -1.29 -9.98 12.76
CA GLY A 60 -2.15 -9.20 13.63
C GLY A 60 -3.40 -10.02 13.99
N TYR A 61 -3.72 -10.07 15.29
CA TYR A 61 -4.83 -10.86 15.81
C TYR A 61 -5.76 -10.02 16.69
N GLY A 62 -7.04 -9.97 16.29
CA GLY A 62 -8.13 -9.32 17.02
C GLY A 62 -7.98 -7.80 17.19
N GLU A 63 -8.93 -7.20 17.90
CA GLU A 63 -9.07 -5.74 18.12
C GLU A 63 -7.93 -5.09 18.94
N GLN A 64 -6.96 -5.87 19.41
CA GLN A 64 -5.91 -5.40 20.31
C GLN A 64 -4.52 -5.31 19.66
N GLY A 65 -4.40 -5.59 18.35
CA GLY A 65 -3.11 -5.54 17.65
C GLY A 65 -2.08 -6.51 18.25
N LYS A 66 -2.55 -7.65 18.78
CA LYS A 66 -1.65 -8.69 19.28
C LYS A 66 -0.99 -9.36 18.09
N ILE A 67 0.33 -9.31 18.04
CA ILE A 67 1.09 -10.07 17.04
C ILE A 67 1.26 -11.50 17.54
N LYS A 68 0.66 -12.45 16.81
CA LYS A 68 0.83 -13.88 17.06
C LYS A 68 1.53 -14.54 15.86
N PRO A 69 2.40 -15.54 16.10
CA PRO A 69 2.93 -16.35 15.02
C PRO A 69 1.79 -17.14 14.36
N ALA A 70 1.86 -17.27 13.05
CA ALA A 70 1.02 -18.12 12.22
C ALA A 70 1.91 -18.85 11.22
N GLU A 71 1.40 -19.92 10.63
CA GLU A 71 2.11 -20.64 9.58
C GLU A 71 1.53 -20.27 8.21
N LEU A 72 2.38 -19.85 7.28
CA LEU A 72 2.02 -19.64 5.88
C LEU A 72 2.45 -20.86 5.07
N GLN A 73 1.49 -21.57 4.47
CA GLN A 73 1.73 -22.77 3.68
C GLN A 73 1.41 -22.53 2.19
N GLY A 74 2.28 -23.01 1.29
CA GLY A 74 2.04 -23.05 -0.15
C GLY A 74 2.29 -21.72 -0.89
N ALA A 75 2.77 -20.68 -0.21
CA ALA A 75 3.11 -19.41 -0.85
C ALA A 75 4.30 -19.56 -1.80
N ARG A 76 4.17 -19.04 -3.03
CA ARG A 76 5.31 -18.85 -3.94
C ARG A 76 6.20 -17.71 -3.45
N TRP A 77 5.57 -16.65 -2.97
CA TRP A 77 6.21 -15.53 -2.30
C TRP A 77 5.17 -14.76 -1.49
N PHE A 78 5.66 -13.96 -0.55
CA PHE A 78 4.87 -12.95 0.17
C PHE A 78 5.72 -11.69 0.36
N ARG A 79 5.07 -10.52 0.39
CA ARG A 79 5.72 -9.22 0.58
C ARG A 79 4.95 -8.40 1.58
N TYR A 80 5.64 -7.97 2.64
CA TYR A 80 5.16 -6.99 3.59
C TYR A 80 5.13 -5.59 2.98
N GLY A 81 4.16 -4.77 3.37
CA GLY A 81 4.13 -3.35 3.00
C GLY A 81 2.82 -2.87 2.36
N CYS A 82 1.85 -3.76 2.12
CA CYS A 82 0.51 -3.30 1.73
C CYS A 82 -0.16 -2.68 2.96
N SER A 83 -0.64 -1.45 2.88
CA SER A 83 -1.28 -0.79 4.03
C SER A 83 -2.52 -0.02 3.62
N TYR A 84 -3.53 -0.08 4.48
CA TYR A 84 -4.82 0.56 4.28
C TYR A 84 -4.94 1.91 5.00
N ILE A 85 -5.98 2.67 4.65
CA ILE A 85 -6.34 3.88 5.40
C ILE A 85 -7.03 3.49 6.71
N LEU A 86 -6.49 3.98 7.83
CA LEU A 86 -7.17 3.92 9.12
C LEU A 86 -7.91 5.21 9.38
N ASP A 87 -9.19 5.08 9.69
CA ASP A 87 -9.96 6.11 10.41
C ASP A 87 -9.42 6.18 11.86
N MET A 88 -8.34 6.93 12.07
CA MET A 88 -7.69 7.10 13.37
C MET A 88 -8.38 8.20 14.19
N HIS A 89 -9.41 7.85 14.96
CA HIS A 89 -9.74 8.63 16.15
C HIS A 89 -9.01 8.04 17.37
N PRO A 90 -8.17 8.81 18.10
CA PRO A 90 -7.27 8.25 19.12
C PRO A 90 -7.95 7.83 20.45
N ALA A 91 -9.26 7.59 20.52
CA ALA A 91 -9.93 7.53 21.83
C ALA A 91 -10.92 6.40 22.12
N THR A 92 -11.72 5.84 21.20
CA THR A 92 -12.86 5.02 21.68
C THR A 92 -13.40 3.90 20.79
N SER A 93 -13.07 3.81 19.50
CA SER A 93 -13.59 2.72 18.66
C SER A 93 -12.54 1.61 18.49
N TRP A 94 -12.66 0.56 19.29
CA TRP A 94 -11.92 -0.71 19.18
C TRP A 94 -12.29 -1.53 17.92
N ARG A 95 -12.87 -0.90 16.90
CA ARG A 95 -13.45 -1.58 15.75
C ARG A 95 -12.51 -1.52 14.54
N CYS A 96 -12.72 -2.43 13.61
CA CYS A 96 -12.08 -2.37 12.29
C CYS A 96 -12.67 -1.18 11.50
N HIS A 97 -11.83 -0.20 11.13
CA HIS A 97 -12.21 0.93 10.28
C HIS A 97 -11.30 1.05 9.04
N CYS A 98 -10.91 -0.08 8.45
CA CYS A 98 -10.23 -0.05 7.15
C CYS A 98 -11.19 0.56 6.13
N THR A 99 -10.90 1.75 5.61
CA THR A 99 -11.79 2.40 4.63
C THR A 99 -11.48 1.94 3.21
N SER A 100 -10.21 1.73 2.88
CA SER A 100 -9.80 1.15 1.59
C SER A 100 -8.33 0.70 1.62
N THR A 101 -8.06 -0.39 0.92
CA THR A 101 -6.75 -0.75 0.36
C THR A 101 -7.01 -1.62 -0.85
N ASP A 102 -6.24 -1.37 -1.92
CA ASP A 102 -6.36 -2.12 -3.15
C ASP A 102 -4.99 -2.60 -3.61
N PHE A 103 -5.04 -3.72 -4.31
CA PHE A 103 -3.96 -4.17 -5.18
C PHE A 103 -4.56 -4.57 -6.53
N ASP A 104 -3.75 -4.51 -7.57
CA ASP A 104 -4.15 -4.94 -8.90
C ASP A 104 -2.98 -5.62 -9.61
N VAL A 105 -3.27 -6.43 -10.62
CA VAL A 105 -2.28 -7.19 -11.38
C VAL A 105 -2.47 -6.92 -12.86
N ASP A 106 -1.39 -6.54 -13.54
CA ASP A 106 -1.47 -6.29 -14.98
C ASP A 106 -1.29 -7.56 -15.83
N GLY A 107 -1.43 -7.40 -17.16
CA GLY A 107 -1.28 -8.52 -18.11
C GLY A 107 0.10 -9.17 -18.15
N PHE A 108 1.12 -8.59 -17.49
CA PHE A 108 2.44 -9.20 -17.34
C PHE A 108 2.61 -9.93 -16.00
N GLY A 109 1.55 -10.02 -15.20
CA GLY A 109 1.57 -10.63 -13.88
C GLY A 109 2.30 -9.81 -12.82
N ARG A 110 2.50 -8.50 -13.06
CA ARG A 110 3.10 -7.58 -12.10
C ARG A 110 2.04 -7.09 -11.13
N CYS A 111 2.35 -7.11 -9.85
CA CYS A 111 1.43 -6.68 -8.79
C CYS A 111 1.68 -5.21 -8.44
N PHE A 112 0.63 -4.41 -8.37
CA PHE A 112 0.65 -3.04 -7.91
C PHE A 112 -0.15 -2.99 -6.62
N TYR A 113 0.35 -2.34 -5.57
CA TYR A 113 -0.40 -2.18 -4.34
C TYR A 113 -0.10 -0.84 -3.67
N THR A 114 -1.07 -0.35 -2.91
CA THR A 114 -0.94 0.89 -2.16
C THR A 114 -0.19 0.68 -0.85
N ASP A 115 0.78 1.54 -0.60
CA ASP A 115 1.43 1.69 0.70
C ASP A 115 1.13 3.09 1.24
N GLN A 116 -0.03 3.18 1.89
CA GLN A 116 -0.48 4.36 2.63
C GLN A 116 0.54 4.86 3.66
N GLY A 117 1.21 3.96 4.39
CA GLY A 117 2.16 4.38 5.42
C GLY A 117 3.39 5.11 4.87
N ARG A 118 3.73 4.88 3.60
CA ARG A 118 4.80 5.59 2.87
C ARG A 118 4.29 6.50 1.74
N PHE A 119 2.97 6.63 1.59
CA PHE A 119 2.33 7.45 0.57
C PHE A 119 2.80 7.12 -0.85
N CYS A 120 2.93 5.83 -1.16
CA CYS A 120 3.43 5.38 -2.45
C CYS A 120 2.66 4.17 -2.99
N VAL A 121 2.81 3.92 -4.29
CA VAL A 121 2.43 2.65 -4.91
C VAL A 121 3.70 1.86 -5.16
N VAL A 122 3.67 0.58 -4.81
CA VAL A 122 4.76 -0.36 -5.02
C VAL A 122 4.40 -1.31 -6.16
N VAL A 123 5.38 -1.61 -7.02
CA VAL A 123 5.24 -2.52 -8.14
C VAL A 123 6.16 -3.72 -7.95
N LEU A 124 5.59 -4.92 -7.94
CA LEU A 124 6.30 -6.19 -7.90
C LEU A 124 6.26 -6.87 -9.26
N ASP A 125 7.35 -7.55 -9.63
CA ASP A 125 7.32 -8.51 -10.73
C ASP A 125 6.56 -9.80 -10.36
N GLY A 126 6.42 -10.71 -11.32
CA GLY A 126 5.73 -11.99 -11.10
C GLY A 126 6.39 -12.91 -10.07
N ALA A 127 7.66 -12.68 -9.73
CA ALA A 127 8.44 -13.40 -8.73
C ALA A 127 8.44 -12.72 -7.36
N GLY A 128 7.80 -11.55 -7.22
CA GLY A 128 7.67 -10.83 -5.97
C GLY A 128 8.82 -9.84 -5.69
N ASN A 129 9.67 -9.56 -6.67
CA ASN A 129 10.72 -8.54 -6.54
C ASN A 129 10.13 -7.15 -6.76
N GLU A 130 10.49 -6.18 -5.90
CA GLU A 130 10.14 -4.78 -6.12
C GLU A 130 10.94 -4.24 -7.31
N ILE A 131 10.23 -3.82 -8.36
CA ILE A 131 10.82 -3.29 -9.60
C ILE A 131 10.58 -1.80 -9.79
N ALA A 132 9.60 -1.23 -9.08
CA ALA A 132 9.36 0.19 -9.06
C ALA A 132 8.60 0.61 -7.80
N ARG A 133 8.75 1.88 -7.46
CA ARG A 133 7.93 2.57 -6.47
C ARG A 133 7.77 4.01 -6.91
N PHE A 134 6.57 4.55 -6.79
CA PHE A 134 6.33 5.94 -7.11
C PHE A 134 5.35 6.59 -6.14
N GLY A 135 5.53 7.90 -6.01
CA GLY A 135 4.80 8.77 -5.10
C GLY A 135 5.43 8.90 -3.71
N SER A 136 5.08 9.98 -3.05
CA SER A 136 5.35 10.20 -1.62
C SER A 136 4.32 11.17 -1.06
N TYR A 137 4.44 11.48 0.23
CA TYR A 137 3.54 12.43 0.88
C TYR A 137 3.67 13.81 0.23
N GLY A 138 2.54 14.40 -0.11
CA GLY A 138 2.45 15.80 -0.51
C GLY A 138 1.01 16.28 -0.36
N ASN A 139 0.79 17.58 -0.52
CA ASN A 139 -0.54 18.16 -0.54
C ASN A 139 -0.95 18.52 -1.99
N GLN A 140 -2.14 19.07 -2.18
CA GLN A 140 -2.64 19.54 -3.48
C GLN A 140 -1.81 20.68 -4.10
N ASP A 141 -0.94 21.32 -3.32
CA ASP A 141 -0.08 22.42 -3.75
C ASP A 141 1.31 21.94 -4.21
N ALA A 142 1.58 20.63 -4.11
CA ALA A 142 2.75 20.00 -4.70
C ALA A 142 2.53 19.78 -6.20
N CYS A 143 2.84 20.81 -6.98
CA CYS A 143 2.61 20.90 -8.42
C CYS A 143 3.91 20.97 -9.24
N GLY A 144 5.02 20.48 -8.70
CA GLY A 144 6.30 20.52 -9.41
C GLY A 144 6.83 21.95 -9.60
N GLU A 145 7.08 22.31 -10.85
CA GLU A 145 7.60 23.65 -11.18
C GLU A 145 6.61 24.77 -10.88
N GLU A 146 5.31 24.45 -10.95
CA GLU A 146 4.17 25.34 -10.70
C GLU A 146 3.84 25.47 -9.21
N SER A 147 4.57 24.78 -8.33
CA SER A 147 4.37 24.91 -6.88
C SER A 147 4.60 26.34 -6.40
N PHE A 148 3.85 26.72 -5.36
CA PHE A 148 3.96 28.02 -4.71
C PHE A 148 5.40 28.30 -4.24
N VAL A 149 5.79 29.57 -4.33
CA VAL A 149 7.10 30.08 -3.86
C VAL A 149 6.97 30.70 -2.48
N LEU A 150 8.05 30.67 -1.70
CA LEU A 150 8.10 31.35 -0.41
C LEU A 150 8.25 32.86 -0.60
N ASP A 151 7.31 33.66 -0.07
CA ASP A 151 7.42 35.12 -0.09
C ASP A 151 8.57 35.60 0.82
N PRO A 152 9.60 36.28 0.28
CA PRO A 152 10.71 36.81 1.06
C PRO A 152 10.28 37.78 2.17
N ALA A 153 9.21 38.56 1.94
CA ALA A 153 8.75 39.59 2.87
C ALA A 153 7.74 39.04 3.89
N GLY A 154 7.05 37.94 3.57
CA GLY A 154 5.87 37.48 4.31
C GLY A 154 5.94 36.09 4.93
N LYS A 155 6.96 35.28 4.59
CA LYS A 155 7.09 33.87 5.03
C LYS A 155 5.84 33.00 4.77
N PHE A 156 4.98 33.38 3.82
CA PHE A 156 3.87 32.55 3.35
C PHE A 156 4.13 32.07 1.92
N LEU A 157 3.48 30.98 1.54
CA LEU A 157 3.50 30.47 0.17
C LEU A 157 2.58 31.30 -0.71
N ARG A 158 3.06 31.72 -1.89
CA ARG A 158 2.28 32.49 -2.88
C ARG A 158 2.57 32.02 -4.31
N PRO A 159 1.65 32.27 -5.27
CA PRO A 159 1.95 32.00 -6.67
C PRO A 159 3.23 32.73 -7.10
N ARG A 160 3.98 32.11 -8.01
CA ARG A 160 5.15 32.73 -8.62
C ARG A 160 4.71 33.93 -9.46
N LYS A 161 5.42 35.05 -9.31
CA LYS A 161 5.27 36.25 -10.13
C LYS A 161 6.31 36.24 -11.25
N ALA A 162 6.03 36.97 -12.32
CA ALA A 162 6.92 37.04 -13.49
C ALA A 162 8.31 37.62 -13.17
N ASP A 163 8.40 38.46 -12.14
CA ASP A 163 9.62 39.10 -11.67
C ASP A 163 10.32 38.35 -10.52
N ASP A 164 9.81 37.19 -10.10
CA ASP A 164 10.45 36.41 -9.04
C ASP A 164 11.79 35.83 -9.51
N PRO A 165 12.83 35.83 -8.64
CA PRO A 165 14.08 35.14 -8.93
C PRO A 165 13.86 33.66 -9.27
N ALA A 166 14.59 33.15 -10.26
CA ALA A 166 14.46 31.75 -10.70
C ALA A 166 14.78 30.74 -9.57
N ASP A 167 15.71 31.11 -8.68
CA ASP A 167 16.16 30.34 -7.53
C ASP A 167 15.28 30.52 -6.28
N LEU A 168 14.19 31.27 -6.37
CA LEU A 168 13.28 31.47 -5.25
C LEU A 168 12.75 30.12 -4.74
N PRO A 169 12.85 29.81 -3.43
CA PRO A 169 12.51 28.49 -2.90
C PRO A 169 11.06 28.10 -3.18
N ARG A 170 10.88 26.84 -3.58
CA ARG A 170 9.59 26.16 -3.78
C ARG A 170 9.51 24.95 -2.83
N PRO A 171 9.10 25.14 -1.56
CA PRO A 171 9.12 24.07 -0.57
C PRO A 171 8.27 22.84 -0.93
N LEU A 172 7.30 23.02 -1.84
CA LEU A 172 6.40 21.97 -2.32
C LEU A 172 6.69 21.57 -3.77
N ALA A 173 7.88 21.86 -4.31
CA ALA A 173 8.23 21.45 -5.68
C ALA A 173 8.33 19.92 -5.85
N GLY A 174 8.44 19.16 -4.76
CA GLY A 174 8.32 17.71 -4.79
C GLY A 174 7.21 17.22 -3.85
N PRO A 175 6.81 15.95 -3.96
CA PRO A 175 7.26 14.96 -4.96
C PRO A 175 6.62 15.13 -6.35
N ASP A 176 7.16 14.40 -7.33
CA ASP A 176 6.60 14.32 -8.70
C ASP A 176 5.14 13.83 -8.70
N VAL A 177 4.82 12.90 -7.78
CA VAL A 177 3.47 12.35 -7.60
C VAL A 177 3.09 12.44 -6.13
N PRO A 178 2.44 13.52 -5.68
CA PRO A 178 2.03 13.65 -4.29
C PRO A 178 0.77 12.84 -4.02
N PHE A 179 0.78 12.01 -2.99
CA PHE A 179 -0.41 11.30 -2.53
C PHE A 179 -0.79 11.74 -1.12
N ASN A 180 -2.10 11.80 -0.88
CA ASN A 180 -2.66 12.05 0.43
C ASN A 180 -3.96 11.25 0.53
N LEU A 181 -3.83 9.99 0.98
CA LEU A 181 -4.91 9.05 1.30
C LEU A 181 -5.46 8.25 0.09
N PHE A 182 -5.05 6.99 -0.03
CA PHE A 182 -5.40 6.07 -1.12
C PHE A 182 -6.77 5.41 -0.93
N THR A 183 -7.75 5.78 -1.74
CA THR A 183 -9.10 5.20 -1.71
C THR A 183 -9.36 4.18 -2.80
N GLY A 184 -8.46 4.05 -3.77
CA GLY A 184 -8.60 3.10 -4.86
C GLY A 184 -7.35 2.96 -5.72
N LEU A 185 -7.17 1.77 -6.33
CA LEU A 185 -6.13 1.48 -7.31
C LEU A 185 -6.70 0.65 -8.46
N ALA A 186 -6.39 1.03 -9.70
CA ALA A 186 -6.71 0.23 -10.89
C ALA A 186 -5.59 0.30 -11.92
N VAL A 187 -5.31 -0.82 -12.60
CA VAL A 187 -4.23 -0.96 -13.57
C VAL A 187 -4.79 -1.48 -14.89
N THR A 188 -4.41 -0.80 -15.97
CA THR A 188 -4.78 -1.18 -17.35
C THR A 188 -3.53 -1.52 -18.14
N GLY A 189 -3.64 -1.87 -19.43
CA GLY A 189 -2.49 -2.12 -20.29
C GLY A 189 -1.49 -0.94 -20.35
N GLY A 190 -1.97 0.30 -20.40
CA GLY A 190 -1.14 1.50 -20.56
C GLY A 190 -1.05 2.43 -19.35
N HIS A 191 -1.93 2.28 -18.36
CA HIS A 191 -2.05 3.26 -17.28
C HIS A 191 -2.23 2.63 -15.90
N VAL A 192 -1.84 3.39 -14.87
CA VAL A 192 -2.21 3.17 -13.47
C VAL A 192 -3.12 4.33 -13.05
N TYR A 193 -4.23 4.02 -12.38
CA TYR A 193 -5.16 4.99 -11.82
C TYR A 193 -5.15 4.85 -10.31
N VAL A 194 -4.99 5.98 -9.62
CA VAL A 194 -4.95 6.02 -8.17
C VAL A 194 -5.97 7.04 -7.68
N ALA A 195 -6.96 6.58 -6.91
CA ALA A 195 -7.93 7.47 -6.28
C ALA A 195 -7.34 8.04 -4.99
N ASP A 196 -7.03 9.33 -5.03
CA ASP A 196 -6.35 10.09 -3.99
C ASP A 196 -7.40 10.93 -3.25
N GLY A 197 -8.00 10.31 -2.23
CA GLY A 197 -9.20 10.79 -1.57
C GLY A 197 -8.98 12.09 -0.79
N GLY A 198 -7.82 12.25 -0.15
CA GLY A 198 -7.48 13.48 0.58
C GLY A 198 -7.25 14.67 -0.34
N HIS A 199 -6.78 14.43 -1.57
CA HIS A 199 -6.72 15.45 -2.63
C HIS A 199 -7.98 15.56 -3.49
N ARG A 200 -8.99 14.70 -3.25
CA ARG A 200 -10.25 14.68 -4.00
C ARG A 200 -10.03 14.56 -5.51
N ARG A 201 -9.10 13.70 -5.92
CA ARG A 201 -8.71 13.51 -7.33
C ARG A 201 -8.46 12.05 -7.66
N VAL A 202 -8.40 11.76 -8.96
CA VAL A 202 -7.84 10.52 -9.49
C VAL A 202 -6.59 10.86 -10.28
N VAL A 203 -5.46 10.32 -9.88
CA VAL A 203 -4.19 10.45 -10.61
C VAL A 203 -4.12 9.35 -11.66
N ARG A 204 -3.94 9.73 -12.93
CA ARG A 204 -3.65 8.80 -14.02
C ARG A 204 -2.17 8.88 -14.37
N LEU A 205 -1.46 7.77 -14.28
CA LEU A 205 -0.05 7.65 -14.63
C LEU A 205 0.08 6.78 -15.88
N GLU A 206 0.80 7.27 -16.87
CA GLU A 206 1.15 6.48 -18.06
C GLU A 206 2.32 5.53 -17.72
N LYS A 207 2.23 4.30 -18.20
CA LYS A 207 3.29 3.31 -18.07
C LYS A 207 4.21 3.39 -19.28
N THR A 208 5.44 3.82 -19.06
CA THR A 208 6.51 3.73 -20.05
C THR A 208 7.32 2.46 -19.81
N TYR A 209 7.77 1.83 -20.90
CA TYR A 209 8.57 0.61 -20.86
C TYR A 209 9.93 0.90 -21.49
N ALA A 210 11.01 0.44 -20.85
CA ALA A 210 12.36 0.63 -21.38
C ALA A 210 12.58 -0.04 -22.75
N ALA A 211 11.79 -1.08 -23.06
CA ALA A 211 11.75 -1.72 -24.38
C ALA A 211 10.35 -2.28 -24.64
N ALA A 212 9.93 -2.29 -25.91
CA ALA A 212 8.71 -2.94 -26.39
C ALA A 212 9.00 -3.59 -27.75
N ALA A 213 8.44 -4.80 -27.98
CA ALA A 213 8.59 -5.52 -29.24
C ALA A 213 7.28 -6.23 -29.59
N VAL A 214 6.97 -6.28 -30.88
CA VAL A 214 5.90 -7.15 -31.42
C VAL A 214 6.49 -8.54 -31.59
N CYS A 215 5.77 -9.56 -31.14
CA CYS A 215 6.16 -10.96 -31.33
C CYS A 215 4.98 -11.75 -31.91
N GLU A 216 5.28 -12.78 -32.70
CA GLU A 216 4.24 -13.70 -33.15
C GLU A 216 3.74 -14.54 -31.97
N VAL A 217 2.42 -14.67 -31.86
CA VAL A 217 1.78 -15.52 -30.85
C VAL A 217 2.06 -16.97 -31.24
N ARG A 218 2.71 -17.72 -30.35
CA ARG A 218 2.96 -19.17 -30.51
C ARG A 218 1.94 -20.00 -29.76
#